data_AF-A0A9E1IK13-F1
#
_entry.id   AF-A0A9E1IK13-F1
#
_cell.length_a   1.000
_cell.length_b   1.000
_cell.length_c   1.000
_cell.angle_alpha   90.00
_cell.angle_beta   90.00
_cell.angle_gamma   90.00
#
_symmetry.space_group_name_H-M   'P 1'
#
loop_
_entity.id
_entity.type
_entity.pdbx_description
1 polymer ?
#
loop_
_entity_poly.entity_id
_entity_poly.type
_entity_poly.pdbx_seq_one_letter_code
_entity_poly.pdbx_strand_id
1 'polypeptide(L)'
;THDMAEADGLSDRVAFVNEGRLYALDTPENLKLAHGKRSARLQMREGDEIVEQIVPLDEEGSGAQLAKAVGSDSLVSIHTQEGTLESIFIAMTGRGLAE
;
A
#
# COMPACT_ATOMS: atom_id res chain seq x y z
N THR A 1 5.22 -6.63 19.22
CA THR A 1 3.80 -6.23 19.19
C THR A 1 3.12 -6.99 18.07
N HIS A 2 1.82 -7.29 18.19
CA HIS A 2 0.99 -7.76 17.08
C HIS A 2 0.25 -6.61 16.41
N ASP A 3 0.30 -5.40 16.99
CA ASP A 3 -0.26 -4.19 16.40
C ASP A 3 0.73 -3.64 15.35
N MET A 4 0.39 -3.85 14.09
CA MET A 4 1.21 -3.40 12.96
C MET A 4 1.11 -1.89 12.71
N ALA A 5 0.05 -1.23 13.16
CA ALA A 5 -0.07 0.22 13.05
C ALA A 5 0.81 0.93 14.09
N GLU A 6 0.87 0.39 15.31
CA GLU A 6 1.80 0.84 16.34
C GLU A 6 3.25 0.66 15.89
N ALA A 7 3.58 -0.52 15.32
CA ALA A 7 4.92 -0.79 14.80
C ALA A 7 5.31 0.16 13.66
N ASP A 8 4.39 0.47 12.75
CA ASP A 8 4.61 1.40 11.63
C ASP A 8 4.81 2.85 12.11
N GLY A 9 4.06 3.30 13.12
CA GLY A 9 4.07 4.69 13.58
C GLY A 9 5.15 5.03 14.60
N LEU A 10 5.63 4.06 15.39
CA LEU A 10 6.52 4.31 16.53
C LEU A 10 7.93 3.72 16.38
N SER A 11 8.17 2.87 15.38
CA SER A 11 9.45 2.15 15.26
C SER A 11 10.34 2.77 14.18
N ASP A 12 11.63 2.95 14.49
CA ASP A 12 12.63 3.29 13.48
C ASP A 12 12.88 2.12 12.51
N ARG A 13 12.77 0.89 13.02
CA ARG A 13 12.96 -0.36 12.28
C ARG A 13 12.03 -1.45 12.79
N VAL A 14 11.56 -2.29 11.87
CA VAL A 14 10.67 -3.41 12.15
C VAL A 14 11.32 -4.72 11.69
N ALA A 15 11.28 -5.71 12.57
CA ALA A 15 11.73 -7.07 12.32
C ALA A 15 10.52 -8.00 12.20
N PHE A 16 10.36 -8.69 11.08
CA PHE A 16 9.37 -9.76 10.97
C PHE A 16 9.99 -11.07 11.43
N VAL A 17 9.54 -11.55 12.59
CA VAL A 17 10.00 -12.81 13.19
C VAL A 17 8.83 -13.77 13.29
N ASN A 18 9.01 -14.99 12.76
CA ASN A 18 8.00 -16.04 12.82
C ASN A 18 8.69 -17.40 12.98
N GLU A 19 8.21 -18.24 13.92
CA GLU A 19 8.80 -19.58 14.18
C GLU A 19 10.32 -19.58 14.44
N GLY A 20 10.81 -18.56 15.15
CA GLY A 20 12.23 -18.41 15.45
C GLY A 20 13.10 -18.03 14.26
N ARG A 21 12.49 -17.66 13.12
CA ARG A 21 13.17 -17.17 11.91
C ARG A 21 12.90 -15.69 11.70
N LEU A 22 13.95 -14.95 11.33
CA LEU A 22 13.85 -13.58 10.88
C LEU A 22 13.59 -13.56 9.36
N TYR A 23 12.49 -12.96 8.93
CA TYR A 23 12.08 -12.87 7.54
C TYR A 23 12.50 -11.55 6.90
N ALA A 24 12.39 -10.44 7.63
CA ALA A 24 12.81 -9.12 7.17
C ALA A 24 13.23 -8.24 8.36
N LEU A 25 14.09 -7.27 8.11
CA LEU A 25 14.49 -6.25 9.09
C LEU A 25 14.88 -4.97 8.35
N ASP A 26 13.99 -3.98 8.34
CA ASP A 26 14.23 -2.68 7.71
C ASP A 26 13.36 -1.58 8.37
N THR A 27 13.39 -0.37 7.85
CA THR A 27 12.43 0.69 8.21
C THR A 27 11.01 0.30 7.77
N PRO A 28 9.97 0.76 8.48
CA PRO A 28 8.60 0.51 8.07
C PRO A 28 8.31 0.94 6.63
N GLU A 29 8.78 2.13 6.23
CA GLU A 29 8.63 2.64 4.85
C GLU A 29 9.30 1.72 3.81
N ASN A 30 10.54 1.29 4.03
CA ASN A 30 11.21 0.40 3.08
C ASN A 30 10.50 -0.94 2.93
N LEU A 31 9.98 -1.51 4.04
CA LEU A 31 9.20 -2.74 3.98
C LEU A 31 7.93 -2.52 3.14
N LYS A 32 7.20 -1.43 3.39
CA LYS A 32 5.99 -1.05 2.65
C LYS A 32 6.26 -0.81 1.17
N LEU A 33 7.38 -0.21 0.81
CA LEU A 33 7.78 0.04 -0.58
C LEU A 33 8.23 -1.24 -1.30
N ALA A 34 8.96 -2.13 -0.62
CA ALA A 34 9.46 -3.37 -1.20
C ALA A 34 8.33 -4.37 -1.53
N HIS A 35 7.22 -4.30 -0.80
CA HIS A 35 6.12 -5.26 -0.90
C HIS A 35 4.77 -4.64 -1.22
N GLY A 36 4.69 -3.31 -1.36
CA GLY A 36 3.48 -2.59 -1.75
C GLY A 36 3.15 -2.78 -3.22
N LYS A 37 1.87 -2.56 -3.57
CA LYS A 37 1.48 -2.52 -4.98
C LYS A 37 1.87 -1.17 -5.54
N ARG A 38 2.65 -1.17 -6.62
CA ARG A 38 3.02 0.05 -7.34
C ARG A 38 1.84 0.53 -8.17
N SER A 39 0.76 0.98 -7.53
CA SER A 39 -0.45 1.47 -8.18
C SER A 39 -1.08 2.61 -7.38
N ALA A 40 -1.80 3.48 -8.07
CA ALA A 40 -2.63 4.52 -7.49
C ALA A 40 -4.10 4.13 -7.64
N ARG A 41 -4.86 4.22 -6.55
CA ARG A 41 -6.31 4.15 -6.53
C ARG A 41 -6.86 5.56 -6.66
N LEU A 42 -7.68 5.76 -7.68
CA LEU A 42 -8.38 7.01 -7.98
C LEU A 42 -9.87 6.81 -7.68
N GLN A 43 -10.49 7.76 -7.00
CA GLN A 43 -11.95 7.84 -6.88
C GLN A 43 -12.44 8.97 -7.76
N MET A 44 -13.27 8.66 -8.75
CA MET A 44 -13.79 9.60 -9.74
C MET A 44 -15.30 9.69 -9.58
N ARG A 45 -15.86 10.89 -9.74
CA ARG A 45 -17.31 11.12 -9.73
C ARG A 45 -17.85 11.03 -11.15
N GLU A 46 -18.70 10.03 -11.39
CA GLU A 46 -19.46 9.90 -12.63
C GLU A 46 -20.94 10.10 -12.32
N GLY A 47 -21.43 11.32 -12.56
CA GLY A 47 -22.78 11.70 -12.17
C GLY A 47 -22.94 11.73 -10.65
N ASP A 48 -23.83 10.88 -10.13
CA ASP A 48 -24.11 10.75 -8.68
C ASP A 48 -23.31 9.60 -8.02
N GLU A 49 -22.56 8.83 -8.81
CA GLU A 49 -21.78 7.69 -8.33
C GLU A 49 -20.29 8.03 -8.22
N ILE A 50 -19.59 7.34 -7.31
CA ILE A 50 -18.13 7.37 -7.20
C ILE A 50 -17.61 6.04 -7.72
N VAL A 51 -16.83 6.09 -8.80
CA VAL A 51 -16.17 4.94 -9.41
C VAL A 51 -14.71 4.86 -8.99
N GLU A 52 -14.24 3.65 -8.72
CA GLU A 52 -12.84 3.38 -8.41
C GLU A 52 -12.09 2.98 -9.68
N GLN A 53 -10.93 3.61 -9.91
CA GLN A 53 -9.99 3.25 -10.96
C GLN A 53 -8.62 2.98 -10.35
N ILE A 54 -7.99 1.88 -10.74
CA ILE A 54 -6.62 1.54 -10.34
C ILE A 54 -5.70 1.78 -11.52
N VAL A 55 -4.66 2.59 -11.30
CA VAL A 55 -3.64 2.92 -12.30
C VAL A 55 -2.28 2.39 -11.80
N PRO A 56 -1.68 1.40 -12.46
CA PRO A 56 -0.30 0.97 -12.16
C PRO A 56 0.68 2.14 -12.31
N LEU A 57 1.73 2.20 -11.49
CA LEU A 57 2.75 3.26 -11.51
C LEU A 57 4.01 2.86 -12.30
N ASP A 58 4.07 1.63 -12.77
CA ASP A 58 5.20 1.02 -13.49
C ASP A 58 4.88 0.70 -14.95
N GLU A 59 3.69 1.04 -15.44
CA GLU A 59 3.29 0.86 -16.83
C GLU A 59 3.48 2.10 -17.70
N GLU A 60 3.73 1.87 -18.99
CA GLU A 60 3.83 2.94 -19.98
C GLU A 60 2.44 3.57 -20.19
N GLY A 61 2.36 4.90 -20.10
CA GLY A 61 1.10 5.65 -20.23
C GLY A 61 0.40 5.98 -18.91
N SER A 62 0.83 5.39 -17.78
CA SER A 62 0.26 5.69 -16.45
C SER A 62 0.36 7.15 -16.07
N GLY A 63 1.48 7.81 -16.41
CA GLY A 63 1.64 9.25 -16.16
C GLY A 63 0.59 10.10 -16.88
N ALA A 64 0.22 9.73 -18.12
CA ALA A 64 -0.81 10.42 -18.88
C ALA A 64 -2.22 10.17 -18.31
N GLN A 65 -2.49 8.94 -17.85
CA GLN A 65 -3.76 8.61 -17.18
C GLN A 65 -3.94 9.40 -15.88
N LEU A 66 -2.90 9.44 -15.04
CA LEU A 66 -2.91 10.22 -13.80
C LEU A 66 -3.08 11.71 -14.08
N ALA A 67 -2.33 12.26 -15.04
CA ALA A 67 -2.46 13.66 -15.42
C ALA A 67 -3.87 14.01 -15.91
N LYS A 68 -4.50 13.12 -16.68
CA LYS A 68 -5.88 13.28 -17.14
C LYS A 68 -6.88 13.23 -15.98
N ALA A 69 -6.70 12.30 -15.05
CA ALA A 69 -7.58 12.17 -13.88
C ALA A 69 -7.49 13.41 -12.97
N VAL A 70 -6.27 13.85 -12.64
CA VAL A 70 -6.03 15.05 -11.81
C VAL A 70 -6.50 16.32 -12.51
N GLY A 71 -6.41 16.39 -13.84
CA GLY A 71 -6.93 17.51 -14.63
C GLY A 71 -8.46 17.51 -14.80
N SER A 72 -9.17 16.51 -14.28
CA SER A 72 -10.63 16.42 -14.36
C SER A 72 -11.29 16.94 -13.08
N ASP A 73 -12.37 17.71 -13.21
CA ASP A 73 -13.24 18.09 -12.08
C ASP A 73 -13.95 16.90 -11.41
N SER A 74 -13.84 15.70 -11.98
CA SER A 74 -14.43 14.49 -11.43
C SER A 74 -13.56 13.79 -10.39
N LEU A 75 -12.27 14.13 -10.24
CA LEU A 75 -11.43 13.46 -9.25
C LEU A 75 -11.84 13.86 -7.82
N VAL A 76 -12.19 12.87 -7.01
CA VAL A 76 -12.57 13.03 -5.60
C VAL A 76 -11.37 12.79 -4.69
N SER A 77 -10.62 11.71 -4.92
CA SER A 77 -9.45 11.35 -4.11
C SER A 77 -8.45 10.52 -4.90
N ILE A 78 -7.18 10.59 -4.47
CA ILE A 78 -6.07 9.77 -4.99
C ILE A 78 -5.29 9.20 -3.80
N HIS A 79 -5.09 7.89 -3.82
CA HIS A 79 -4.33 7.18 -2.80
C HIS A 79 -3.34 6.22 -3.46
N THR A 80 -2.09 6.22 -3.02
CA THR A 80 -1.13 5.16 -3.35
C THR A 80 -1.57 3.85 -2.68
N GLN A 81 -1.40 2.73 -3.37
CA GLN A 81 -1.69 1.40 -2.82
C GLN A 81 -0.43 0.78 -2.21
N GLU A 82 0.15 1.49 -1.25
CA GLU A 82 1.26 0.99 -0.46
C GLU A 82 0.80 -0.22 0.37
N GLY A 83 1.69 -1.20 0.54
CA GLY A 83 1.41 -2.34 1.39
C GLY A 83 1.34 -1.90 2.86
N THR A 84 0.53 -2.56 3.67
CA THR A 84 0.59 -2.41 5.13
C THR A 84 1.59 -3.42 5.70
N LEU A 85 2.23 -3.14 6.85
CA LEU A 85 3.10 -4.12 7.51
C LEU A 85 2.41 -5.47 7.75
N GLU A 86 1.10 -5.44 8.04
CA GLU A 86 0.27 -6.64 8.15
C GLU A 86 0.21 -7.44 6.84
N SER A 87 -0.11 -6.80 5.72
CA SER A 87 -0.19 -7.45 4.41
C SER A 87 1.14 -8.11 4.04
N ILE A 88 2.26 -7.47 4.40
CA ILE A 88 3.60 -7.96 4.13
C ILE A 88 3.92 -9.15 5.01
N PHE A 89 3.59 -9.08 6.30
CA PHE A 89 3.76 -10.19 7.22
C PHE A 89 2.99 -11.43 6.74
N ILE A 90 1.75 -11.27 6.30
CA ILE A 90 0.94 -12.36 5.73
C ILE A 90 1.61 -12.93 4.47
N ALA A 91 2.05 -12.07 3.56
CA ALA A 91 2.71 -12.49 2.32
C ALA A 91 4.01 -13.27 2.58
N MET A 92 4.78 -12.91 3.62
CA MET A 92 6.06 -13.56 3.94
C MET A 92 5.90 -14.84 4.78
N THR A 93 4.93 -14.87 5.69
CA THR A 93 4.77 -15.97 6.65
C THR A 93 3.71 -16.98 6.24
N GLY A 94 2.85 -16.64 5.28
CA GLY A 94 1.75 -17.50 4.81
C GLY A 94 0.59 -17.62 5.80
N ARG A 95 0.59 -16.82 6.88
CA ARG A 95 -0.45 -16.84 7.92
C ARG A 95 -0.73 -15.44 8.46
N GLY A 96 -1.97 -15.24 8.91
CA GLY A 96 -2.38 -14.04 9.63
C GLY A 96 -1.65 -13.89 10.97
N LEU A 97 -1.64 -12.66 11.49
CA LEU A 97 -1.30 -12.45 12.89
C LEU A 97 -2.37 -13.16 13.73
N ALA A 98 -1.94 -14.03 14.64
CA ALA A 98 -2.84 -14.58 15.65
C ALA A 98 -2.99 -13.54 16.75
N GLU A 99 -4.24 -13.15 17.05
CA GLU A 99 -4.61 -12.33 18.21
C GLU A 99 -4.14 -12.97 19.53
#